data_AF-K2D1N4-F1
#
_entry.id   AF-K2D1N4-F1
#
_cell.length_a   1.000
_cell.length_b   1.000
_cell.length_c   1.000
_cell.angle_alpha   90.00
_cell.angle_beta   90.00
_cell.angle_gamma   90.00
#
_symmetry.space_group_name_H-M   'P 1'
#
loop_
_entity.id
_entity.type
_entity.pdbx_description
1 polymer ?
#
loop_
_entity_poly.entity_id
_entity_poly.type
_entity_poly.pdbx_seq_one_letter_code
_entity_poly.pdbx_strand_id
1 'polypeptide(L)'
;KRLGLPPEPRAFIQAIWDTFYPQKRVSLLLAKKDGLLIGSLMLLKYKSRVSAEFAVWNEEYIKISPIHGLFWEAIQAAYREGFAIFDFGRTAPDNHTLMDFKNRWGTQVIDLPFLYYPKNRNARAMTSETFFGRKIVRDVCRYAPHPIFKGVGKFLYNHMG
;
A
#
# COMPACT_ATOMS: atom_id res chain seq x y z
N LYS A 1 -12.07 4.41 -1.28
CA LYS A 1 -13.02 4.52 -2.42
C LYS A 1 -12.34 4.96 -3.73
N ARG A 2 -11.51 6.01 -3.76
CA ARG A 2 -10.85 6.51 -4.98
C ARG A 2 -10.15 5.43 -5.83
N LEU A 3 -9.41 4.52 -5.20
CA LEU A 3 -8.65 3.47 -5.90
C LEU A 3 -9.52 2.36 -6.51
N GLY A 4 -10.81 2.28 -6.16
CA GLY A 4 -11.72 1.25 -6.67
C GLY A 4 -11.33 -0.18 -6.29
N LEU A 5 -10.53 -0.35 -5.23
CA LEU A 5 -10.20 -1.65 -4.64
C LEU A 5 -10.95 -1.80 -3.31
N PRO A 6 -11.38 -3.01 -2.94
CA PRO A 6 -11.90 -3.25 -1.60
C PRO A 6 -10.81 -2.86 -0.59
N PRO A 7 -11.16 -2.14 0.49
CA PRO A 7 -10.19 -1.88 1.54
C PRO A 7 -9.74 -3.20 2.14
N GLU A 8 -8.44 -3.29 2.44
CA GLU A 8 -7.89 -4.36 3.27
C GLU A 8 -8.76 -4.53 4.53
N PRO A 9 -9.12 -5.77 4.91
CA PRO A 9 -9.90 -5.98 6.12
C PRO A 9 -9.18 -5.39 7.34
N ARG A 10 -9.91 -4.66 8.19
CA ARG A 10 -9.35 -4.11 9.45
C ARG A 10 -8.64 -5.20 10.28
N ALA A 11 -9.18 -6.41 10.29
CA ALA A 11 -8.59 -7.55 10.99
C ALA A 11 -7.18 -7.89 10.50
N PHE A 12 -6.89 -7.72 9.21
CA PHE A 12 -5.56 -7.94 8.65
C PHE A 12 -4.56 -6.89 9.15
N ILE A 13 -4.92 -5.60 9.08
CA ILE A 13 -4.08 -4.51 9.60
C ILE A 13 -3.87 -4.64 11.12
N GLN A 14 -4.91 -5.03 11.85
CA GLN A 14 -4.82 -5.30 13.29
C GLN A 14 -3.88 -6.47 13.58
N ALA A 15 -3.97 -7.56 12.81
CA ALA A 15 -3.09 -8.71 12.98
C ALA A 15 -1.62 -8.35 12.73
N ILE A 16 -1.32 -7.53 11.71
CA ILE A 16 0.02 -6.97 11.49
C ILE A 16 0.49 -6.20 12.72
N TRP A 17 -0.35 -5.30 13.23
CA TRP A 17 -0.02 -4.48 14.39
C TRP A 17 0.27 -5.34 15.62
N ASP A 18 -0.67 -6.21 16.00
CA ASP A 18 -0.57 -7.04 17.20
C ASP A 18 0.62 -8.00 17.14
N THR A 19 0.92 -8.51 15.94
CA THR A 19 2.05 -9.41 15.72
C THR A 19 3.37 -8.67 15.82
N PHE A 20 3.55 -7.56 15.10
CA PHE A 20 4.87 -6.95 14.90
C PHE A 20 5.20 -5.77 15.83
N TYR A 21 4.19 -5.15 16.46
CA TYR A 21 4.39 -4.00 17.34
C TYR A 21 5.21 -4.35 18.60
N PRO A 22 4.96 -5.49 19.30
CA PRO A 22 5.75 -5.83 20.48
C PRO A 22 7.25 -6.02 20.21
N GLN A 23 7.62 -6.39 18.97
CA GLN A 23 9.03 -6.51 18.57
C GLN A 23 9.58 -5.26 17.88
N LYS A 24 8.85 -4.14 17.89
CA LYS A 24 9.20 -2.88 17.22
C LYS A 24 9.43 -3.04 15.71
N ARG A 25 8.72 -3.99 15.08
CA ARG A 25 8.83 -4.31 13.65
C ARG A 25 7.76 -3.67 12.77
N VAL A 26 6.85 -2.90 13.37
CA VAL A 26 5.86 -2.08 12.67
C VAL A 26 5.81 -0.70 13.32
N SER A 27 5.50 0.33 12.52
CA SER A 27 5.25 1.68 13.02
C SER A 27 4.15 2.32 12.21
N LEU A 28 3.36 3.20 12.84
CA LEU A 28 2.29 3.94 12.19
C LEU A 28 2.51 5.43 12.41
N LEU A 29 2.84 6.14 11.33
CA LEU A 29 2.93 7.59 11.34
C LEU A 29 1.55 8.17 11.07
N LEU A 30 1.21 9.25 11.77
CA LEU A 30 -0.07 9.96 11.67
C LEU A 30 0.20 11.42 11.36
N ALA A 31 -0.35 11.92 10.25
CA ALA A 31 -0.33 13.34 9.91
C ALA A 31 -1.56 14.01 10.51
N LYS A 32 -1.35 15.06 11.30
CA LYS A 32 -2.43 15.85 11.91
C LYS A 32 -2.33 17.32 11.49
N LYS A 33 -3.48 17.95 11.26
CA LYS A 33 -3.62 19.40 11.11
C LYS A 33 -4.78 19.87 11.98
N ASP A 34 -4.52 20.84 12.85
CA ASP A 34 -5.52 21.41 13.76
C ASP A 34 -6.27 20.34 14.58
N GLY A 35 -5.53 19.31 15.04
CA GLY A 35 -6.08 18.17 15.78
C GLY A 35 -6.75 17.08 14.93
N LEU A 36 -7.03 17.35 13.65
CA LEU A 36 -7.67 16.39 12.72
C LEU A 36 -6.64 15.47 12.08
N LEU A 37 -6.95 14.18 12.00
CA LEU A 37 -6.14 13.20 11.28
C LEU A 37 -6.36 13.34 9.77
N ILE A 38 -5.30 13.67 9.03
CA ILE A 38 -5.35 13.95 7.60
C ILE A 38 -4.55 12.95 6.76
N GLY A 39 -3.83 12.04 7.41
CA GLY A 39 -3.15 10.94 6.73
C GLY A 39 -2.41 10.02 7.68
N SER A 40 -1.99 8.89 7.14
CA SER A 40 -1.24 7.87 7.86
C SER A 40 -0.33 7.08 6.92
N LEU A 41 0.81 6.63 7.45
CA LEU A 41 1.73 5.75 6.77
C LEU A 41 2.18 4.62 7.71
N MET A 42 1.87 3.38 7.36
CA MET A 42 2.36 2.20 8.06
C MET A 42 3.69 1.74 7.46
N LEU A 43 4.65 1.49 8.34
CA LEU A 43 5.99 1.03 8.02
C LEU A 43 6.20 -0.37 8.60
N LEU A 44 6.82 -1.26 7.84
CA LEU A 44 7.34 -2.55 8.34
C LEU A 44 8.86 -2.51 8.38
N LYS A 45 9.44 -3.19 9.37
CA LYS A 45 10.87 -3.17 9.66
C LYS A 45 11.40 -4.59 9.71
N TYR A 46 12.42 -4.87 8.91
CA TYR A 46 13.09 -6.16 8.90
C TYR A 46 14.56 -6.03 8.52
N LYS A 47 15.43 -6.60 9.36
CA LYS A 47 16.89 -6.44 9.25
C LYS A 47 17.25 -4.95 9.13
N SER A 48 17.99 -4.56 8.08
CA SER A 48 18.42 -3.19 7.81
C SER A 48 17.46 -2.40 6.90
N ARG A 49 16.23 -2.90 6.67
CA ARG A 49 15.24 -2.27 5.80
C ARG A 49 13.98 -1.83 6.56
N VAL A 50 13.47 -0.66 6.19
CA VAL A 50 12.10 -0.22 6.46
C VAL A 50 11.34 -0.14 5.15
N SER A 51 10.14 -0.70 5.08
CA SER A 51 9.26 -0.61 3.91
C SER A 51 8.00 0.19 4.20
N ALA A 52 7.60 1.03 3.25
CA ALA A 52 6.35 1.80 3.28
C ALA A 52 5.21 0.96 2.66
N GLU A 53 4.28 0.49 3.50
CA GLU A 53 3.26 -0.48 3.08
C GLU A 53 1.89 0.15 2.86
N PHE A 54 1.31 0.76 3.90
CA PHE A 54 -0.05 1.30 3.86
C PHE A 54 -0.05 2.80 4.01
N ALA A 55 -0.24 3.49 2.88
CA ALA A 55 -0.35 4.94 2.81
C ALA A 55 -1.79 5.37 2.56
N VAL A 56 -2.33 6.23 3.43
CA VAL A 56 -3.69 6.78 3.29
C VAL A 56 -3.65 8.27 3.62
N TRP A 57 -4.40 9.09 2.90
CA TRP A 57 -4.52 10.52 3.19
C TRP A 57 -5.90 11.05 2.81
N ASN A 58 -6.29 12.15 3.44
CA ASN A 58 -7.50 12.90 3.09
C ASN A 58 -7.18 13.83 1.90
N GLU A 59 -7.95 13.68 0.83
CA GLU A 59 -7.80 14.44 -0.42
C GLU A 59 -8.16 15.92 -0.28
N GLU A 60 -9.01 16.28 0.70
CA GLU A 60 -9.32 17.68 1.01
C GLU A 60 -8.06 18.48 1.37
N TYR A 61 -7.02 17.78 1.84
CA TYR A 61 -5.74 18.37 2.25
C TYR A 61 -4.65 18.20 1.19
N ILE A 62 -4.98 17.81 -0.05
CA ILE A 62 -3.98 17.53 -1.09
C ILE A 62 -3.04 18.72 -1.37
N LYS A 63 -3.53 19.96 -1.20
CA LYS A 63 -2.74 21.19 -1.40
C LYS A 63 -1.53 21.30 -0.47
N ILE A 64 -1.62 20.76 0.74
CA ILE A 64 -0.50 20.70 1.70
C ILE A 64 0.23 19.35 1.68
N SER A 65 -0.25 18.43 0.83
CA SER A 65 0.32 17.12 0.57
C SER A 65 0.77 16.33 1.81
N PRO A 66 -0.18 15.82 2.63
CA PRO A 66 0.14 15.08 3.87
C PRO A 66 1.04 13.89 3.59
N ILE A 67 0.89 13.29 2.41
CA ILE A 67 1.67 12.13 1.99
C ILE A 67 3.16 12.45 1.85
N HIS A 68 3.55 13.61 1.33
CA HIS A 68 4.96 13.97 1.23
C HIS A 68 5.58 14.19 2.62
N GLY A 69 4.84 14.84 3.52
CA GLY A 69 5.27 15.00 4.92
C GLY A 69 5.44 13.65 5.63
N LEU A 70 4.51 12.71 5.42
CA LEU A 70 4.60 11.36 5.99
C LEU A 70 5.82 10.59 5.49
N PHE A 71 6.11 10.63 4.18
CA PHE A 71 7.29 9.96 3.62
C PHE A 71 8.59 10.60 4.09
N TRP A 72 8.66 11.93 4.18
CA TRP A 72 9.82 12.62 4.73
C TRP A 72 10.11 12.21 6.17
N GLU A 73 9.09 12.24 7.03
CA GLU A 73 9.23 11.80 8.43
C GLU A 73 9.57 10.32 8.55
N ALA A 74 9.02 9.47 7.67
CA ALA A 74 9.35 8.05 7.64
C ALA A 74 10.82 7.79 7.28
N ILE A 75 11.36 8.50 6.29
CA ILE A 75 12.78 8.42 5.90
C ILE A 75 13.67 8.88 7.05
N GLN A 76 13.37 10.04 7.65
CA GLN A 76 14.14 10.55 8.78
C GLN A 76 14.08 9.60 10.00
N ALA A 77 12.92 9.04 10.30
CA ALA A 77 12.76 8.06 11.38
C ALA A 77 13.58 6.79 11.11
N ALA A 78 13.49 6.23 9.90
CA ALA A 78 14.29 5.06 9.52
C ALA A 78 15.80 5.33 9.65
N TYR A 79 16.26 6.51 9.21
CA TYR A 79 17.65 6.91 9.36
C TYR A 79 18.07 7.02 10.83
N ARG A 80 17.29 7.72 11.66
CA ARG A 80 17.56 7.86 13.11
C ARG A 80 17.58 6.52 13.84
N GLU A 81 16.79 5.56 13.40
CA GLU A 81 16.75 4.20 13.93
C GLU A 81 17.87 3.29 13.40
N GLY A 82 18.73 3.78 12.49
CA GLY A 82 19.90 3.05 11.97
C GLY A 82 19.60 2.10 10.82
N PHE A 83 18.46 2.23 10.13
CA PHE A 83 18.17 1.44 8.94
C PHE A 83 18.94 1.97 7.73
N ALA A 84 19.46 1.04 6.92
CA ALA A 84 20.26 1.38 5.74
C ALA A 84 19.40 1.56 4.47
N ILE A 85 18.22 0.94 4.42
CA ILE A 85 17.35 0.93 3.24
C ILE A 85 15.95 1.39 3.62
N PHE A 86 15.46 2.41 2.93
CA PHE A 86 14.04 2.77 2.91
C PHE A 86 13.42 2.32 1.58
N ASP A 87 12.49 1.38 1.66
CA ASP A 87 11.86 0.72 0.51
C ASP A 87 10.46 1.29 0.28
N PHE A 88 10.24 1.88 -0.90
CA PHE A 88 8.95 2.45 -1.29
C PHE A 88 7.95 1.40 -1.78
N GLY A 89 8.34 0.12 -1.81
CA GLY A 89 7.54 -1.00 -2.27
C GLY A 89 7.49 -1.12 -3.79
N ARG A 90 6.92 -2.22 -4.27
CA ARG A 90 6.78 -2.49 -5.72
C ARG A 90 5.84 -1.50 -6.41
N THR A 91 6.07 -1.28 -7.69
CA THR A 91 5.15 -0.56 -8.59
C THR A 91 5.16 -1.29 -9.93
N ALA A 92 4.00 -1.43 -10.55
CA ALA A 92 3.93 -1.97 -11.90
C ALA A 92 4.56 -0.96 -12.89
N PRO A 93 5.37 -1.40 -13.88
CA PRO A 93 6.07 -0.49 -14.79
C PRO A 93 5.16 0.47 -15.58
N ASP A 94 3.89 0.10 -15.78
CA ASP A 94 2.86 0.90 -16.46
C ASP A 94 2.21 1.98 -15.58
N ASN A 95 2.47 1.97 -14.26
CA ASN A 95 1.96 2.97 -13.34
C ASN A 95 2.92 4.17 -13.23
N HIS A 96 3.01 4.94 -14.31
CA HIS A 96 3.92 6.08 -14.44
C HIS A 96 3.76 7.09 -13.30
N THR A 97 2.54 7.41 -12.86
CA THR A 97 2.32 8.38 -11.78
C THR A 97 2.93 7.94 -10.45
N LEU A 98 2.77 6.67 -10.08
CA LEU A 98 3.36 6.16 -8.83
C LEU A 98 4.88 5.99 -8.97
N MET A 99 5.37 5.64 -10.15
CA MET A 99 6.81 5.63 -10.45
C MET A 99 7.43 7.02 -10.28
N ASP A 100 6.82 8.04 -10.87
CA ASP A 100 7.29 9.43 -10.77
C ASP A 100 7.30 9.93 -9.33
N PHE A 101 6.25 9.60 -8.54
CA PHE A 101 6.21 9.93 -7.13
C PHE A 101 7.42 9.35 -6.37
N LYS A 102 7.72 8.07 -6.57
CA LYS A 102 8.84 7.38 -5.88
C LYS A 102 10.20 7.91 -6.34
N ASN A 103 10.38 8.06 -7.65
CA ASN A 103 11.64 8.54 -8.25
C ASN A 103 12.08 9.92 -7.73
N ARG A 104 11.13 10.80 -7.39
CA ARG A 104 11.42 12.13 -6.85
C ARG A 104 12.04 12.13 -5.46
N TRP A 105 12.07 10.99 -4.77
CA TRP A 105 12.75 10.82 -3.48
C TRP A 105 14.21 10.34 -3.60
N GLY A 106 14.75 10.28 -4.82
CA GLY A 106 16.11 9.76 -5.05
C GLY A 106 16.20 8.24 -4.95
N THR A 107 15.09 7.53 -5.20
CA THR A 107 15.05 6.07 -5.14
C THR A 107 15.77 5.43 -6.32
N GLN A 108 16.35 4.25 -6.10
CA GLN A 108 16.80 3.36 -7.16
C GLN A 108 15.71 2.34 -7.51
N VAL A 109 15.45 2.15 -8.80
CA VAL A 109 14.56 1.09 -9.30
C VAL A 109 15.33 -0.23 -9.34
N ILE A 110 14.73 -1.29 -8.80
CA ILE A 110 15.27 -2.66 -8.82
C ILE A 110 14.20 -3.58 -9.41
N ASP A 111 14.58 -4.38 -10.41
CA ASP A 111 13.68 -5.35 -11.02
C ASP A 111 13.33 -6.49 -10.03
N LEU A 112 12.03 -6.80 -9.95
CA LEU A 112 11.52 -7.89 -9.12
C LEU A 112 10.95 -9.00 -10.03
N PRO A 113 11.75 -10.02 -10.39
CA PRO A 113 11.30 -11.07 -11.29
C PRO A 113 10.25 -11.96 -10.62
N PHE A 114 9.19 -12.28 -11.37
CA PHE A 114 8.17 -13.24 -10.94
C PHE A 114 8.48 -14.62 -11.50
N LEU A 115 8.52 -15.63 -10.62
CA LEU A 115 8.69 -17.02 -10.98
C LEU A 115 7.34 -17.73 -10.84
N TYR A 116 6.98 -18.52 -11.85
CA TYR A 116 5.69 -19.21 -11.88
C TYR A 116 5.88 -20.71 -12.13
N TYR A 117 5.10 -21.52 -11.41
CA TYR A 117 5.05 -22.97 -11.59
C TYR A 117 3.60 -23.47 -11.56
N PRO A 118 3.17 -24.35 -12.49
CA PRO A 118 3.93 -24.86 -13.64
C PRO A 118 4.11 -23.81 -14.74
N LYS A 119 5.18 -23.96 -15.55
CA LYS A 119 5.67 -23.00 -16.56
C LYS A 119 4.61 -22.51 -17.57
N ASN A 120 3.55 -23.28 -17.79
CA ASN A 120 2.62 -23.11 -18.92
C ASN A 120 1.29 -22.37 -18.60
N ARG A 121 1.13 -21.74 -17.44
CA ARG A 121 -0.13 -21.05 -17.07
C ARG A 121 -0.22 -19.56 -17.46
N ASN A 122 0.85 -18.93 -17.98
CA ASN A 122 1.12 -17.51 -17.70
C ASN A 122 1.01 -16.47 -18.83
N ALA A 123 0.53 -16.79 -20.04
CA ALA A 123 0.21 -15.72 -21.00
C ALA A 123 -1.21 -15.15 -20.80
N ARG A 124 -2.16 -16.00 -20.37
CA ARG A 124 -3.59 -15.66 -20.30
C ARG A 124 -4.02 -15.11 -18.94
N ALA A 125 -3.41 -15.58 -17.85
CA ALA A 125 -3.69 -15.11 -16.49
C ALA A 125 -3.29 -13.64 -16.23
N MET A 126 -2.29 -13.12 -16.95
CA MET A 126 -1.85 -11.72 -16.82
C MET A 126 -2.71 -10.71 -17.62
N THR A 127 -3.51 -11.16 -18.59
CA THR A 127 -4.27 -10.28 -19.49
C THR A 127 -5.77 -10.27 -19.22
N SER A 128 -6.37 -11.43 -18.88
CA SER A 128 -7.84 -11.52 -18.72
C SER A 128 -8.34 -11.19 -17.31
N GLU A 129 -7.67 -11.70 -16.26
CA GLU A 129 -8.03 -11.49 -14.84
C GLU A 129 -7.85 -10.02 -14.43
N THR A 130 -6.84 -9.38 -14.99
CA THR A 130 -6.39 -8.04 -14.61
C THR A 130 -7.16 -6.92 -15.31
N PHE A 131 -7.79 -7.12 -16.47
CA PHE A 131 -8.51 -6.01 -17.14
C PHE A 131 -10.02 -6.04 -16.86
N PHE A 132 -10.68 -7.19 -17.03
CA PHE A 132 -12.10 -7.34 -16.77
C PHE A 132 -12.41 -7.43 -15.28
N GLY A 133 -11.63 -8.20 -14.51
CA GLY A 133 -11.76 -8.31 -13.05
C GLY A 133 -11.52 -6.98 -12.33
N ARG A 134 -10.43 -6.27 -12.66
CA ARG A 134 -10.19 -4.91 -12.10
C ARG A 134 -11.28 -3.92 -12.50
N LYS A 135 -11.83 -3.98 -13.72
CA LYS A 135 -12.91 -3.07 -14.15
C LYS A 135 -14.21 -3.34 -13.38
N ILE A 136 -14.62 -4.60 -13.25
CA ILE A 136 -15.82 -5.00 -12.49
C ILE A 136 -15.64 -4.68 -11.00
N VAL A 137 -14.49 -5.03 -10.40
CA VAL A 137 -14.17 -4.70 -9.00
C VAL A 137 -14.17 -3.18 -8.80
N ARG A 138 -13.58 -2.40 -9.72
CA ARG A 138 -13.57 -0.94 -9.66
C ARG A 138 -14.96 -0.35 -9.76
N ASP A 139 -15.81 -0.84 -10.66
CA ASP A 139 -17.15 -0.32 -10.89
C ASP A 139 -18.06 -0.69 -9.70
N VAL A 140 -18.01 -1.92 -9.20
CA VAL A 140 -18.69 -2.32 -7.94
C VAL A 140 -18.19 -1.48 -6.77
N CYS A 141 -16.87 -1.26 -6.66
CA CYS A 141 -16.27 -0.43 -5.61
C CYS A 141 -16.53 1.08 -5.77
N ARG A 142 -17.07 1.52 -6.91
CA ARG A 142 -17.42 2.93 -7.13
C ARG A 142 -18.87 3.22 -6.76
N TYR A 143 -19.77 2.25 -6.93
CA TYR A 143 -21.22 2.43 -6.78
C TYR A 143 -21.86 1.69 -5.59
N ALA A 144 -21.16 0.79 -4.91
CA ALA A 144 -21.78 0.03 -3.82
C ALA A 144 -22.01 0.87 -2.52
N PRO A 145 -23.10 0.64 -1.78
CA PRO A 145 -23.28 1.16 -0.43
C PRO A 145 -22.38 0.45 0.60
N HIS A 146 -22.00 1.19 1.66
CA HIS A 146 -20.97 0.84 2.65
C HIS A 146 -21.00 -0.58 3.28
N PRO A 147 -22.16 -1.23 3.50
CA PRO A 147 -22.21 -2.57 4.13
C PRO A 147 -21.68 -3.69 3.23
N ILE A 148 -21.87 -3.59 1.91
CA ILE A 148 -21.52 -4.64 0.93
C ILE A 148 -19.99 -4.78 0.80
N PHE A 149 -19.24 -3.69 1.02
CA PHE A 149 -17.78 -3.67 0.95
C PHE A 149 -17.06 -4.58 1.94
N LYS A 150 -17.58 -4.72 3.17
CA LYS A 150 -16.92 -5.56 4.19
C LYS A 150 -17.04 -7.05 3.82
N GLY A 151 -18.15 -7.47 3.22
CA GLY A 151 -18.39 -8.85 2.81
C GLY A 151 -17.54 -9.26 1.61
N VAL A 152 -17.47 -8.40 0.59
CA VAL A 152 -16.69 -8.65 -0.63
C VAL A 152 -15.19 -8.71 -0.34
N GLY A 153 -14.66 -7.85 0.54
CA GLY A 153 -13.26 -7.90 0.97
C GLY A 153 -12.90 -9.22 1.66
N LYS A 154 -13.73 -9.68 2.61
CA LYS A 154 -13.49 -10.95 3.32
C LYS A 154 -13.51 -12.17 2.37
N PHE A 155 -14.42 -12.17 1.39
CA PHE A 155 -14.51 -13.26 0.41
C PHE A 155 -13.30 -13.25 -0.55
N LEU A 156 -12.95 -12.10 -1.13
CA LEU A 156 -11.85 -12.01 -2.09
C LEU A 156 -10.49 -12.35 -1.46
N TYR A 157 -10.18 -11.82 -0.27
CA TYR A 157 -8.90 -12.12 0.39
C TYR A 157 -8.76 -13.58 0.83
N ASN A 158 -9.87 -14.27 1.14
CA ASN A 158 -9.84 -15.69 1.52
C ASN A 158 -9.67 -16.64 0.31
N HIS A 159 -9.97 -16.19 -0.91
CA HIS A 159 -10.00 -17.04 -2.11
C HIS A 159 -9.02 -16.62 -3.21
N MET A 160 -8.34 -15.49 -3.06
CA MET A 160 -7.31 -14.99 -3.98
C MET A 160 -5.87 -15.18 -3.46
N GLY A 161 -5.69 -15.98 -2.40
CA GLY A 161 -4.39 -16.42 -1.91
C GLY A 161 -3.74 -17.48 -2.80
#